data_AF-A0A060ZAQ5-F1
#
_entry.id   AF-A0A060ZAQ5-F1
#
_cell.length_a   1.000
_cell.length_b   1.000
_cell.length_c   1.000
_cell.angle_alpha   90.00
_cell.angle_beta   90.00
_cell.angle_gamma   90.00
#
_symmetry.space_group_name_H-M   'P 1'
#
loop_
_entity.id
_entity.type
_entity.pdbx_description
1 polymer ?
#
loop_
_entity_poly.entity_id
_entity_poly.type
_entity_poly.pdbx_seq_one_letter_code
_entity_poly.pdbx_strand_id
1 'polypeptide(L)'
;MSINLNISTSSLNLMTPDSKQIIANHHMQSISFASGGDPDTTHYVAYVAKDPVNRRACHILECCDGLAQDVISTIGQAFDLRFQQYLQCPSSKMTSVHDR
;
A
#
# COMPACT_ATOMS: atom_id res chain seq x y z
N MET A 1 -15.94 -3.15 -9.93
CA MET A 1 -16.20 -3.25 -8.48
C MET A 1 -15.57 -2.01 -7.84
N SER A 2 -16.32 -1.21 -7.10
CA SER A 2 -15.76 -0.03 -6.42
C SER A 2 -15.17 -0.43 -5.07
N ILE A 3 -14.06 0.19 -4.68
CA ILE A 3 -13.34 -0.08 -3.44
C ILE A 3 -12.90 1.23 -2.80
N ASN A 4 -12.84 1.27 -1.48
CA ASN A 4 -12.20 2.34 -0.73
C ASN A 4 -10.77 1.93 -0.38
N LEU A 5 -9.81 2.80 -0.70
CA LEU A 5 -8.42 2.67 -0.30
C LEU A 5 -8.13 3.60 0.88
N ASN A 6 -7.70 3.04 2.00
CA ASN A 6 -7.19 3.81 3.14
C ASN A 6 -5.66 3.70 3.19
N ILE A 7 -4.98 4.85 3.20
CA ILE A 7 -3.53 4.96 3.20
C ILE A 7 -3.09 5.48 4.56
N SER A 8 -2.19 4.75 5.23
CA SER A 8 -1.59 5.15 6.49
C SER A 8 -0.11 4.80 6.51
N THR A 9 0.65 5.36 7.46
CA THR A 9 2.06 4.99 7.70
C THR A 9 2.23 3.52 8.12
N SER A 10 1.16 2.83 8.50
CA SER A 10 1.19 1.44 8.95
C SER A 10 0.83 0.44 7.85
N SER A 11 -0.17 0.74 7.02
CA SER A 11 -0.65 -0.14 5.96
C SER A 11 -1.49 0.57 4.89
N LEU A 12 -1.66 -0.14 3.77
CA LEU A 12 -2.70 0.11 2.77
C LEU A 12 -3.87 -0.86 3.01
N ASN A 13 -5.07 -0.32 3.23
CA ASN A 13 -6.28 -1.11 3.47
C ASN A 13 -7.29 -0.92 2.34
N LEU A 14 -7.68 -2.02 1.72
CA LEU A 14 -8.67 -2.10 0.65
C LEU A 14 -9.97 -2.62 1.25
N MET A 15 -11.06 -1.87 1.11
CA MET A 15 -12.36 -2.25 1.66
C MET A 15 -13.53 -2.02 0.70
N THR A 16 -14.60 -2.79 0.87
CA THR A 16 -15.87 -2.53 0.16
C THR A 16 -16.49 -1.23 0.68
N PRO A 17 -17.04 -0.37 -0.20
CA PRO A 17 -17.64 0.90 0.22
C PRO A 17 -18.83 0.74 1.17
N ASP A 18 -19.68 -0.26 0.92
CA ASP A 18 -20.98 -0.40 1.59
C ASP A 18 -20.87 -1.08 2.96
N SER A 19 -20.10 -2.16 3.05
CA SER A 19 -19.98 -2.97 4.27
C SER A 19 -18.72 -2.68 5.08
N LYS A 20 -17.79 -1.85 4.56
CA LYS A 20 -16.45 -1.63 5.12
C LYS A 20 -15.70 -2.94 5.37
N GLN A 21 -16.05 -4.00 4.62
CA GLN A 21 -15.39 -5.28 4.74
C GLN A 21 -13.99 -5.15 4.15
N ILE A 22 -12.98 -5.55 4.92
CA ILE A 22 -11.60 -5.54 4.48
C ILE A 22 -11.42 -6.64 3.44
N ILE A 23 -11.05 -6.25 2.22
CA ILE A 23 -10.69 -7.12 1.10
C ILE A 23 -9.22 -7.53 1.25
N ALA A 24 -8.35 -6.56 1.54
CA ALA A 24 -6.94 -6.79 1.77
C ALA A 24 -6.34 -5.72 2.68
N ASN A 25 -5.32 -6.11 3.44
CA ASN A 25 -4.56 -5.20 4.29
C ASN A 25 -3.07 -5.49 4.11
N HIS A 26 -2.36 -4.58 3.45
CA HIS A 26 -0.94 -4.71 3.14
C HIS A 26 -0.13 -3.79 4.04
N HIS A 27 0.64 -4.37 4.96
CA HIS A 27 1.53 -3.61 5.83
C HIS A 27 2.57 -2.84 5.02
N MET A 28 2.90 -1.61 5.43
CA MET A 28 3.88 -0.77 4.71
C MET A 28 5.25 -1.45 4.56
N GLN A 29 5.66 -2.30 5.50
CA GLN A 29 6.89 -3.08 5.43
C GLN A 29 6.87 -4.19 4.37
N SER A 30 5.69 -4.66 3.98
CA SER A 30 5.52 -5.72 2.99
C SER A 30 5.38 -5.17 1.56
N ILE A 31 5.13 -3.87 1.43
CA ILE A 31 5.07 -3.16 0.15
C ILE A 31 6.49 -2.72 -0.23
N SER A 32 6.89 -3.03 -1.46
CA SER A 32 8.24 -2.75 -1.94
C SER A 32 8.34 -1.72 -3.05
N PHE A 33 7.23 -1.48 -3.74
CA PHE A 33 7.19 -0.62 -4.92
C PHE A 33 5.78 -0.08 -5.09
N ALA A 34 5.67 1.18 -5.52
CA ALA A 34 4.43 1.79 -5.96
C ALA A 34 4.74 2.73 -7.13
N SER A 35 3.86 2.78 -8.12
CA SER A 35 3.98 3.66 -9.28
C SER A 35 2.60 4.13 -9.76
N GLY A 36 2.55 5.34 -10.30
CA GLY A 36 1.45 5.76 -11.17
C GLY A 36 1.56 5.10 -12.55
N GLY A 37 0.50 5.18 -13.33
CA GLY A 37 0.50 4.78 -14.74
C GLY A 37 1.31 5.71 -15.64
N ASP A 38 1.48 5.29 -16.88
CA ASP A 38 2.09 6.07 -17.96
C ASP A 38 1.11 7.14 -18.51
N PRO A 39 1.50 7.96 -19.49
CA PRO A 39 0.62 8.99 -20.06
C PRO A 39 -0.70 8.46 -20.65
N ASP A 40 -0.76 7.19 -21.05
CA ASP A 40 -1.95 6.55 -21.60
C ASP A 40 -2.82 5.92 -20.50
N THR A 41 -2.22 5.61 -19.35
CA THR A 41 -2.84 4.92 -18.20
C THR A 41 -2.80 5.76 -16.92
N THR A 42 -2.90 7.08 -17.04
CA THR A 42 -2.75 8.06 -15.94
C THR A 42 -3.71 7.87 -14.76
N HIS A 43 -4.81 7.16 -14.97
CA HIS A 43 -5.83 6.83 -13.97
C HIS A 43 -5.50 5.55 -13.19
N TYR A 44 -4.42 4.85 -13.50
CA TYR A 44 -3.99 3.65 -12.79
C TYR A 44 -2.88 3.93 -11.77
N VAL A 45 -2.93 3.18 -10.68
CA VAL A 45 -1.85 3.07 -9.70
C VAL A 45 -1.54 1.59 -9.50
N ALA A 46 -0.26 1.25 -9.50
CA ALA A 46 0.20 -0.10 -9.22
C ALA A 46 1.09 -0.12 -7.99
N TYR A 47 0.97 -1.15 -7.16
CA TYR A 47 1.92 -1.39 -6.07
C TYR A 47 2.17 -2.89 -5.85
N VAL A 48 3.37 -3.22 -5.39
CA VAL A 48 3.79 -4.59 -5.15
C VAL A 48 3.86 -4.85 -3.66
N ALA A 49 3.03 -5.79 -3.18
CA ALA A 49 2.94 -6.16 -1.77
C ALA A 49 3.18 -7.64 -1.54
N LYS A 50 3.61 -7.98 -0.32
CA LYS A 50 3.60 -9.35 0.21
C LYS A 50 2.44 -9.53 1.18
N ASP A 51 1.71 -10.62 1.02
CA ASP A 51 0.67 -11.05 1.94
C ASP A 51 0.68 -12.60 2.08
N PRO A 52 0.03 -13.17 3.12
CA PRO A 52 0.03 -14.61 3.35
C PRO A 52 -0.58 -15.46 2.23
N VAL A 53 -1.45 -14.88 1.41
CA VAL A 53 -2.21 -15.56 0.34
C VAL A 53 -1.45 -15.46 -0.99
N ASN A 54 -1.02 -14.26 -1.38
CA ASN A 54 -0.47 -13.96 -2.69
C ASN A 54 1.07 -13.97 -2.73
N ARG A 55 1.74 -14.20 -1.59
CA ARG A 55 3.20 -14.15 -1.40
C ARG A 55 3.83 -12.81 -1.79
N ARG A 56 3.90 -12.50 -3.08
CA ARG A 56 4.36 -11.24 -3.68
C ARG A 56 3.56 -11.03 -4.96
N ALA A 57 2.64 -10.07 -4.95
CA ALA A 57 1.79 -9.76 -6.09
C ALA A 57 1.80 -8.27 -6.42
N CYS A 58 1.51 -7.97 -7.68
CA CYS A 58 1.25 -6.61 -8.15
C CYS A 58 -0.26 -6.36 -8.07
N HIS A 59 -0.65 -5.31 -7.35
CA HIS A 59 -2.01 -4.85 -7.23
C HIS A 59 -2.17 -3.60 -8.09
N ILE A 60 -3.10 -3.66 -9.05
CA ILE A 60 -3.41 -2.56 -9.96
C ILE A 60 -4.77 -1.99 -9.55
N LEU A 61 -4.81 -0.69 -9.32
CA LEU A 61 -5.98 0.07 -8.92
C LEU A 61 -6.32 1.07 -10.01
N GLU A 62 -7.59 1.08 -10.44
CA GLU A 62 -8.15 2.12 -11.29
C GLU A 62 -8.73 3.21 -10.39
N CYS A 63 -8.29 4.45 -10.57
CA CYS A 63 -8.73 5.60 -9.79
C CYS A 63 -9.60 6.52 -10.66
N CYS A 64 -10.79 6.84 -10.18
CA CYS A 64 -11.68 7.78 -10.86
C CYS A 64 -11.16 9.23 -10.76
N ASP A 65 -11.59 10.08 -11.69
CA ASP A 65 -11.53 11.55 -11.57
C ASP A 65 -10.13 12.14 -11.29
N GLY A 66 -9.08 11.51 -11.83
CA GLY A 66 -7.70 12.00 -11.66
C GLY A 66 -7.09 11.75 -10.27
N LEU A 67 -7.78 11.00 -9.40
CA LEU A 67 -7.30 10.67 -8.05
C LEU A 67 -6.02 9.84 -8.03
N ALA A 68 -5.62 9.24 -9.15
CA ALA A 68 -4.41 8.43 -9.24
C ALA A 68 -3.14 9.18 -8.76
N GLN A 69 -3.02 10.47 -9.11
CA GLN A 69 -1.88 11.30 -8.69
C GLN A 69 -1.87 11.58 -7.18
N ASP A 70 -3.05 11.84 -6.60
CA ASP A 70 -3.18 12.05 -5.16
C ASP A 70 -2.92 10.75 -4.40
N VAL A 71 -3.40 9.61 -4.92
CA VAL A 71 -3.17 8.28 -4.34
C VAL A 71 -1.67 7.95 -4.34
N ILE A 72 -0.97 8.06 -5.48
CA ILE A 72 0.46 7.73 -5.53
C ILE A 72 1.29 8.69 -4.67
N SER A 73 0.95 9.98 -4.65
CA SER A 73 1.62 10.98 -3.81
C SER A 73 1.43 10.69 -2.32
N THR A 74 0.22 10.29 -1.92
CA THR A 74 -0.10 9.94 -0.53
C THR A 74 0.60 8.66 -0.10
N ILE A 75 0.72 7.66 -0.99
CA ILE A 75 1.52 6.46 -0.75
C ILE A 75 3.00 6.84 -0.54
N GLY A 76 3.55 7.70 -1.40
CA GLY A 76 4.93 8.19 -1.28
C GLY A 76 5.19 8.90 0.06
N GLN A 77 4.31 9.81 0.46
CA GLN A 77 4.40 10.49 1.76
C GLN A 77 4.32 9.51 2.93
N ALA A 78 3.44 8.50 2.86
CA ALA A 78 3.34 7.48 3.90
C ALA A 78 4.61 6.63 4.01
N PHE A 79 5.27 6.32 2.89
CA PHE A 79 6.58 5.67 2.87
C PHE A 79 7.65 6.53 3.53
N ASP A 80 7.74 7.81 3.16
CA ASP A 80 8.74 8.72 3.72
C ASP A 80 8.57 8.90 5.23
N LEU A 81 7.33 9.11 5.69
CA LEU A 81 7.03 9.22 7.12
C LEU A 81 7.36 7.92 7.85
N ARG A 82 7.04 6.75 7.28
CA ARG A 82 7.36 5.46 7.88
C ARG A 82 8.87 5.22 7.93
N PHE A 83 9.61 5.64 6.91
CA PHE A 83 11.06 5.57 6.87
C PHE A 83 11.70 6.48 7.92
N GLN A 84 11.23 7.71 8.06
CA GLN A 84 11.67 8.63 9.12
C GLN A 84 11.43 8.05 10.52
N GLN A 85 10.27 7.45 10.77
CA GLN A 85 9.98 6.76 12.04
C GLN A 85 10.93 5.60 12.30
N TYR A 86 11.26 4.81 11.27
CA TYR A 86 12.24 3.73 11.37
C TYR A 86 13.62 4.24 11.78
N LEU A 87 14.06 5.39 11.25
CA LEU A 87 15.34 6.01 11.62
C LEU A 87 15.35 6.57 13.05
N GLN A 88 14.22 7.07 13.55
CA GLN A 88 14.11 7.66 14.90
C GLN A 88 14.10 6.62 16.04
N CYS A 89 13.76 5.37 15.76
CA CYS A 89 13.83 4.27 16.72
C CYS A 89 14.31 2.98 16.04
N PRO A 90 15.63 2.70 16.07
CA PRO A 90 16.16 1.41 15.60
C PRO A 90 15.69 0.23 16.47
N SER A 91 15.10 0.50 17.63
CA SER A 91 14.69 -0.47 18.64
C SER A 91 13.23 -0.91 18.49
N SER A 92 12.91 -1.54 17.37
CA SER A 92 12.11 -2.76 17.44
C SER A 92 12.90 -3.81 16.69
N LYS A 93 13.58 -4.69 17.43
CA LYS A 93 14.10 -5.93 16.85
C LYS A 93 12.95 -6.51 16.04
N MET A 94 13.12 -6.59 14.72
CA MET A 94 12.37 -7.55 13.93
C MET A 94 12.71 -8.90 14.58
N THR A 95 11.84 -9.40 15.45
CA THR A 95 11.84 -10.81 15.79
C THR A 95 11.44 -11.53 14.51
N SER A 96 12.43 -11.76 13.65
CA SER A 96 12.48 -12.94 12.81
C SER A 96 12.60 -14.14 13.75
N VAL A 97 11.51 -14.50 14.40
CA VAL A 97 11.37 -15.75 15.15
C VAL A 97 10.05 -16.40 14.74
N HIS A 98 10.05 -16.93 13.52
CA HIS A 98 9.32 -18.13 13.09
C HIS A 98 9.64 -18.32 11.60
N ASP A 99 10.11 -19.44 11.09
CA ASP A 99 10.71 -20.65 11.62
C ASP A 99 11.57 -21.20 10.45
N ARG A 100 12.32 -22.26 10.71
CA ARG A 100 13.30 -22.87 9.80
C ARG A 100 12.72 -23.34 8.47
#